data_AF-A0A1Q3BUT5-F1
#
_entry.id   AF-A0A1Q3BUT5-F1
#
_cell.length_a   1.000
_cell.length_b   1.000
_cell.length_c   1.000
_cell.angle_alpha   90.00
_cell.angle_beta   90.00
_cell.angle_gamma   90.00
#
_symmetry.space_group_name_H-M   'P 1'
#
loop_
_entity.id
_entity.type
_entity.pdbx_description
1 polymer ?
#
loop_
_entity_poly.entity_id
_entity_poly.type
_entity_poly.pdbx_seq_one_letter_code
_entity_poly.pdbx_strand_id
1 'polypeptide(L)'
;MANKILVKFEKYWDAIHGIMEVACVLDPRYKMCLIEYFYEQIYGSERYEREIERTNKTCFALLHEYQLELSTGKGVVGSSNISSSQLSPIRVERCCNGMISMLG
;
A
#
# COMPACT_ATOMS: atom_id res chain seq x y z
N MET A 1 1.14 34.62 -4.56
CA MET A 1 0.94 33.77 -5.76
C MET A 1 0.93 32.28 -5.44
N ALA A 2 1.81 31.80 -4.54
CA ALA A 2 1.91 30.39 -4.14
C ALA A 2 0.57 29.72 -3.74
N ASN A 3 -0.28 30.40 -2.96
CA ASN A 3 -1.56 29.85 -2.53
C ASN A 3 -2.50 29.43 -3.66
N LYS A 4 -2.50 30.12 -4.81
CA LYS A 4 -3.36 29.76 -5.95
C LYS A 4 -2.90 28.47 -6.65
N ILE A 5 -1.61 28.13 -6.55
CA ILE A 5 -1.04 26.91 -7.13
C ILE A 5 -1.24 25.75 -6.14
N LEU A 6 -1.10 26.02 -4.84
CA LEU A 6 -1.35 25.06 -3.76
C LEU A 6 -2.81 24.56 -3.78
N VAL A 7 -3.80 25.46 -3.89
CA VAL A 7 -5.23 25.07 -3.97
C VAL A 7 -5.52 24.18 -5.18
N LYS A 8 -4.85 24.41 -6.32
CA LYS A 8 -4.98 23.53 -7.49
C LYS A 8 -4.31 22.19 -7.24
N PHE A 9 -3.15 22.18 -6.60
CA PHE A 9 -2.43 20.96 -6.24
C PHE A 9 -3.27 20.08 -5.32
N GLU A 10 -3.80 20.61 -4.21
CA GLU A 10 -4.64 19.86 -3.26
C GLU A 10 -5.85 19.22 -3.96
N LYS A 11 -6.49 19.95 -4.88
CA LYS A 11 -7.62 19.42 -5.65
C LYS A 11 -7.26 18.20 -6.50
N TYR A 12 -6.11 18.21 -7.17
CA TYR A 12 -5.68 17.06 -7.98
C TYR A 12 -5.04 15.95 -7.15
N TRP A 13 -4.39 16.33 -6.05
CA TRP A 13 -3.83 15.42 -5.08
C TRP A 13 -4.93 14.52 -4.50
N ASP A 14 -6.04 15.10 -4.04
CA ASP A 14 -7.19 14.34 -3.51
C ASP A 14 -7.81 13.37 -4.54
N ALA A 15 -7.68 13.65 -5.85
CA ALA A 15 -8.17 12.75 -6.88
C ALA A 15 -7.21 11.58 -7.21
N ILE A 16 -5.89 11.78 -7.09
CA ILE A 16 -4.88 10.85 -7.63
C ILE A 16 -4.13 10.09 -6.53
N HIS A 17 -4.05 10.64 -5.31
CA HIS A 17 -3.23 10.07 -4.22
C HIS A 17 -3.52 8.59 -3.96
N GLY A 18 -4.79 8.16 -3.96
CA GLY A 18 -5.14 6.75 -3.73
C GLY A 18 -4.59 5.77 -4.78
N ILE A 19 -4.52 6.15 -6.07
CA ILE A 19 -3.96 5.25 -7.09
C ILE A 19 -2.43 5.21 -7.01
N MET A 20 -1.82 6.32 -6.60
CA MET A 20 -0.39 6.42 -6.39
C MET A 20 0.05 5.59 -5.18
N GLU A 21 -0.72 5.63 -4.09
CA GLU A 21 -0.52 4.76 -2.93
C GLU A 21 -0.51 3.28 -3.33
N VAL A 22 -1.54 2.81 -4.04
CA VAL A 22 -1.62 1.41 -4.48
C VAL A 22 -0.45 1.04 -5.39
N ALA A 23 -0.08 1.91 -6.33
CA ALA A 23 1.09 1.69 -7.18
C ALA A 23 2.40 1.61 -6.38
N CYS A 24 2.55 2.45 -5.34
CA CYS A 24 3.70 2.42 -4.44
C CYS A 24 3.75 1.15 -3.58
N VAL A 25 2.60 0.64 -3.11
CA VAL A 25 2.55 -0.63 -2.34
C VAL A 25 2.85 -1.84 -3.23
N LEU A 26 2.41 -1.82 -4.48
CA LEU A 26 2.60 -2.91 -5.44
C LEU A 26 4.00 -2.91 -6.09
N ASP A 27 4.76 -1.81 -6.01
CA ASP A 27 6.14 -1.78 -6.49
C ASP A 27 7.03 -2.62 -5.56
N PRO A 28 7.74 -3.66 -6.05
CA PRO A 28 8.53 -4.57 -5.21
C PRO A 28 9.64 -3.88 -4.38
N ARG A 29 10.06 -2.67 -4.77
CA ARG A 29 11.10 -1.89 -4.11
C ARG A 29 10.56 -1.06 -2.96
N TYR A 30 9.27 -0.73 -2.99
CA TYR A 30 8.62 0.12 -2.01
C TYR A 30 7.62 -0.71 -1.20
N LYS A 31 7.55 -0.45 0.11
CA LYS A 31 6.57 -1.10 0.99
C LYS A 31 5.67 -0.05 1.61
N MET A 32 4.63 -0.50 2.32
CA MET A 32 3.70 0.33 3.09
C MET A 32 4.41 1.39 3.98
N CYS A 33 5.62 1.07 4.46
CA CYS A 33 6.47 1.95 5.25
C CYS A 33 6.75 3.32 4.60
N LEU A 34 6.81 3.37 3.26
CA LEU A 34 7.04 4.62 2.55
C LEU A 34 5.83 5.56 2.68
N ILE A 35 4.62 5.00 2.56
CA ILE A 35 3.37 5.74 2.65
C ILE A 35 3.13 6.16 4.10
N GLU A 36 3.40 5.27 5.05
CA GLU A 36 3.38 5.57 6.49
C GLU A 36 4.20 6.83 6.83
N TYR A 37 5.45 6.88 6.37
CA TYR A 37 6.35 8.00 6.63
C TYR A 37 5.88 9.32 5.98
N PHE A 38 5.44 9.28 4.72
CA PHE A 38 5.01 10.50 4.02
C PHE A 38 3.67 11.02 4.54
N TYR A 39 2.71 10.14 4.85
CA TYR A 39 1.37 10.55 5.26
C TYR A 39 1.35 11.09 6.68
N GLU A 40 2.21 10.58 7.56
CA GLU A 40 2.42 11.15 8.88
C GLU A 40 2.89 12.61 8.78
N GLN A 41 3.82 12.92 7.86
CA GLN A 41 4.28 14.30 7.65
C GLN A 41 3.26 15.22 6.95
N ILE A 42 2.48 14.68 6.01
CA ILE A 42 1.55 15.50 5.20
C ILE A 42 0.24 15.78 5.95
N TYR A 43 -0.31 14.78 6.64
CA TYR A 43 -1.65 14.83 7.21
C TYR A 43 -1.69 14.78 8.74
N GLY A 44 -0.57 14.45 9.38
CA GLY A 44 -0.47 14.33 10.84
C GLY A 44 -1.12 13.05 11.39
N SER A 45 -0.96 12.85 12.70
CA SER A 45 -1.25 11.59 13.39
C SER A 45 -2.73 11.16 13.41
N GLU A 46 -3.69 12.06 13.14
CA GLU A 46 -5.11 11.70 13.15
C GLU A 46 -5.60 11.14 11.81
N ARG A 47 -5.14 11.73 10.70
CA ARG A 47 -5.60 11.39 9.36
C ARG A 47 -4.74 10.30 8.72
N TYR A 48 -3.47 10.15 9.11
CA TYR A 48 -2.58 9.12 8.54
C TYR A 48 -3.10 7.69 8.76
N GLU A 49 -3.55 7.33 9.98
CA GLU A 49 -4.03 5.97 10.28
C GLU A 49 -5.20 5.58 9.38
N ARG A 50 -6.11 6.54 9.15
CA ARG A 50 -7.31 6.34 8.35
C ARG A 50 -6.97 6.10 6.88
N GLU A 51 -6.02 6.85 6.32
CA GLU A 51 -5.61 6.67 4.93
C GLU A 51 -4.84 5.35 4.76
N ILE A 52 -3.95 4.98 5.69
CA ILE A 52 -3.22 3.70 5.63
C ILE A 52 -4.17 2.51 5.75
N GLU A 53 -5.15 2.58 6.64
CA GLU A 53 -6.17 1.53 6.76
C GLU A 53 -6.95 1.40 5.44
N ARG A 54 -7.28 2.53 4.80
CA ARG A 54 -7.95 2.56 3.50
C ARG A 54 -7.09 1.92 2.41
N THR A 55 -5.82 2.30 2.29
CA THR A 55 -4.87 1.72 1.32
C THR A 55 -4.74 0.22 1.51
N ASN A 56 -4.60 -0.24 2.76
CA ASN A 56 -4.54 -1.67 3.09
C ASN A 56 -5.80 -2.39 2.62
N LYS A 57 -6.98 -1.90 2.97
CA LYS A 57 -8.25 -2.50 2.56
C LYS A 57 -8.36 -2.61 1.04
N THR A 58 -7.98 -1.56 0.30
CA THR A 58 -7.98 -1.59 -1.16
C THR A 58 -6.99 -2.62 -1.72
N CYS A 59 -5.76 -2.68 -1.19
CA CYS A 59 -4.77 -3.66 -1.64
C CYS A 59 -5.21 -5.11 -1.36
N PHE A 60 -5.79 -5.37 -0.18
CA PHE A 60 -6.31 -6.70 0.16
C PHE A 60 -7.51 -7.09 -0.69
N ALA A 61 -8.41 -6.15 -1.00
CA ALA A 61 -9.54 -6.40 -1.90
C ALA A 61 -9.05 -6.79 -3.30
N LEU A 62 -8.10 -6.04 -3.87
CA LEU A 62 -7.49 -6.33 -5.18
C LEU A 62 -6.79 -7.69 -5.18
N LEU A 63 -6.05 -8.02 -4.11
CA LEU A 63 -5.39 -9.32 -3.97
C LEU A 63 -6.41 -10.46 -3.92
N HIS A 64 -7.50 -10.28 -3.18
CA HIS A 64 -8.56 -11.27 -3.06
C HIS A 64 -9.26 -11.50 -4.41
N GLU A 65 -9.60 -10.44 -5.14
CA GLU A 65 -10.14 -10.54 -6.50
C GLU A 65 -9.18 -11.30 -7.43
N TYR A 66 -7.90 -10.96 -7.42
CA TYR A 66 -6.89 -11.68 -8.20
C TYR A 66 -6.83 -13.18 -7.86
N GLN A 67 -6.91 -13.54 -6.58
CA GLN A 67 -6.93 -14.94 -6.14
C GLN A 67 -8.20 -15.67 -6.60
N LEU A 68 -9.36 -15.01 -6.56
CA LEU A 68 -10.61 -15.57 -7.06
C LEU A 68 -10.53 -15.84 -8.56
N GLU A 69 -9.97 -14.93 -9.35
CA GLU A 69 -9.76 -15.10 -10.79
C GLU A 69 -8.85 -16.29 -11.10
N LEU A 70 -7.80 -16.51 -10.30
CA LEU A 70 -6.94 -17.70 -10.40
C LEU A 70 -7.72 -18.99 -10.11
N SER A 71 -8.62 -18.98 -9.12
CA SER A 71 -9.41 -20.16 -8.74
C SER A 71 -10.56 -20.49 -9.70
N THR A 72 -11.09 -19.48 -10.41
CA THR A 72 -12.29 -19.62 -11.26
C THR A 72 -11.97 -20.10 -12.68
N GLY A 73 -10.69 -20.14 -13.08
CA GLY A 73 -10.25 -20.88 -14.25
C GLY A 73 -9.76 -20.02 -15.41
N LYS A 74 -8.48 -19.65 -15.32
CA LYS A 74 -7.57 -19.62 -16.48
C LYS A 74 -6.33 -20.41 -16.09
N GLY A 75 -6.21 -21.63 -16.61
CA GLY A 75 -5.08 -22.50 -16.34
C GLY A 75 -3.76 -21.87 -16.78
N VAL A 76 -2.89 -21.56 -15.81
CA VAL A 76 -1.46 -21.82 -15.89
C VAL A 76 -1.06 -22.49 -14.59
N VAL A 77 -0.58 -23.71 -14.73
CA VAL A 77 -0.22 -24.69 -13.70
C VAL A 77 0.77 -24.11 -12.68
N GLY A 78 0.49 -24.35 -11.41
CA GLY A 78 1.40 -24.10 -10.29
C GLY A 78 0.74 -24.34 -8.94
N SER A 79 0.19 -25.54 -8.72
CA SER A 79 -0.43 -25.91 -7.44
C SER A 79 0.53 -25.76 -6.27
N SER A 80 0.12 -25.04 -5.24
CA SER A 80 0.59 -25.23 -3.87
C SER A 80 -0.56 -24.94 -2.93
N ASN A 81 -1.08 -26.00 -2.31
CA ASN A 81 -2.12 -25.92 -1.29
C ASN A 81 -1.59 -25.07 -0.12
N ILE A 82 -2.15 -23.87 0.07
CA ILE A 82 -1.95 -23.12 1.31
C ILE A 82 -3.17 -23.38 2.18
N SER A 83 -2.99 -24.29 3.14
CA SER A 83 -3.90 -24.47 4.26
C SER A 83 -4.05 -23.15 5.01
N SER A 84 -5.29 -22.78 5.30
CA SER A 84 -5.78 -21.56 5.96
C SER A 84 -5.31 -21.36 7.42
N SER A 85 -4.30 -22.10 7.85
CA SER A 85 -3.66 -22.01 9.17
C SER A 85 -2.26 -21.37 9.12
N GLN A 86 -1.78 -20.93 7.95
CA GLN A 86 -0.55 -20.14 7.81
C GLN A 86 -0.74 -18.91 6.91
N LEU A 87 -1.74 -18.07 7.19
CA LEU A 87 -1.58 -16.65 6.89
C LEU A 87 -1.09 -16.00 8.17
N SER A 88 0.22 -16.13 8.44
CA SER A 88 0.85 -15.14 9.30
C SER A 88 0.56 -13.78 8.64
N PRO A 89 0.19 -12.73 9.41
CA PRO A 89 0.15 -11.41 8.84
C PRO A 89 1.50 -11.24 8.14
N ILE A 90 1.50 -10.93 6.84
CA ILE A 90 2.72 -10.56 6.13
C ILE A 90 3.36 -9.53 7.03
N ARG A 91 4.38 -9.96 7.79
CA ARG A 91 4.90 -9.19 8.89
C ARG A 91 5.72 -8.11 8.22
N VAL A 92 5.05 -6.98 7.98
CA VAL A 92 5.61 -5.73 7.46
C VAL A 92 6.77 -5.23 8.34
N GLU A 93 7.05 -5.87 9.49
CA GLU A 93 8.17 -5.54 10.39
C GLU A 93 9.60 -5.80 9.86
N ARG A 94 9.81 -6.22 8.61
CA ARG A 94 11.19 -6.34 8.07
C ARG A 94 11.59 -5.29 7.03
N CYS A 95 10.75 -4.32 6.69
CA CYS A 95 11.25 -3.19 5.87
C CYS A 95 11.84 -2.05 6.68
N CYS A 96 11.26 -1.73 7.85
CA CYS A 96 11.73 -0.60 8.64
C CYS A 96 13.17 -0.81 9.16
N ASN A 97 13.51 -2.05 9.56
CA ASN A 97 14.85 -2.35 10.10
C ASN A 97 15.97 -2.39 9.04
N GLY A 98 15.65 -2.55 7.75
CA GLY A 98 16.65 -2.59 6.68
C GLY A 98 17.01 -1.23 6.09
N MET A 99 16.09 -0.25 6.13
CA MET A 99 16.38 1.12 5.67
C MET A 99 17.16 1.93 6.71
N ILE A 100 16.99 1.65 8.01
CA ILE A 100 17.75 2.33 9.07
C ILE A 100 19.22 1.89 9.07
N SER A 101 19.55 0.67 8.62
CA SER A 101 20.94 0.19 8.55
C SER A 101 21.75 0.68 7.34
N MET A 102 21.14 1.41 6.38
CA MET A 102 21.87 2.04 5.27
C MET A 102 22.24 3.52 5.53
N LEU A 103 21.88 4.04 6.71
CA LEU A 103 22.20 5.40 7.16
C LEU A 103 23.26 5.42 8.28
N GLY A 104 23.99 4.33 8.48
CA GLY A 104 25.13 4.22 9.40
C GLY A 104 26.43 3.93 8.65
#